data_AF-A0A7V1TWX5-F1
#
_entry.id   AF-A0A7V1TWX5-F1
#
_cell.length_a   1.000
_cell.length_b   1.000
_cell.length_c   1.000
_cell.angle_alpha   90.00
_cell.angle_beta   90.00
_cell.angle_gamma   90.00
#
_symmetry.space_group_name_H-M   'P 1'
#
loop_
_entity.id
_entity.type
_entity.pdbx_description
1 polymer ?
#
loop_
_entity_poly.entity_id
_entity_poly.type
_entity_poly.pdbx_seq_one_letter_code
_entity_poly.pdbx_strand_id
1 'polypeptide(L)'
;MSFGICLTSCSTTASKPYNRDLVVTYAELTLLYEKEKMMNKLSDSLYQTRVKEFFRAKGYEQEKFKQVVEELSQHPEAWKMFIQDVTIAMDSLQAMEK
;
A
#
# COMPACT_ATOMS: atom_id res chain seq x y z
N MET A 1 10.54 44.28 -30.38
CA MET A 1 11.33 43.19 -29.79
C MET A 1 10.42 42.45 -28.81
N SER A 2 9.88 41.30 -29.20
CA SER A 2 8.95 40.50 -28.38
C SER A 2 9.73 39.43 -27.64
N PHE A 3 9.74 39.48 -26.31
CA PHE A 3 10.12 38.34 -25.48
C PHE A 3 8.83 37.61 -25.08
N GLY A 4 8.45 36.64 -25.90
CA GLY A 4 7.46 35.64 -25.52
C GLY A 4 8.12 34.63 -24.59
N ILE A 5 7.93 34.79 -23.28
CA ILE A 5 8.29 33.74 -22.32
C ILE A 5 7.21 32.68 -22.43
N CYS A 6 7.43 31.72 -23.32
CA CYS A 6 6.68 30.49 -23.35
C CYS A 6 7.07 29.72 -22.08
N LEU A 7 6.27 29.84 -21.02
CA LEU A 7 6.35 28.95 -19.86
C LEU A 7 5.85 27.57 -20.31
N THR A 8 6.76 26.82 -20.94
CA THR A 8 6.57 25.41 -21.22
C THR A 8 6.33 24.68 -19.90
N SER A 9 5.17 24.03 -19.82
CA SER A 9 4.78 23.05 -18.82
C SER A 9 5.96 22.16 -18.41
N CYS A 10 6.26 22.14 -17.11
CA CYS A 10 6.83 20.95 -16.49
C CYS A 10 5.80 20.47 -15.47
N SER A 11 4.79 19.77 -15.97
CA SER A 11 3.96 18.88 -15.15
C SER A 11 4.87 17.73 -14.73
N THR A 12 5.71 17.97 -13.73
CA THR A 12 6.44 16.90 -13.05
C THR A 12 5.38 16.13 -12.28
N THR A 13 4.74 15.16 -12.93
CA THR A 13 4.06 14.09 -12.22
C THR A 13 5.15 13.41 -11.42
N ALA A 14 5.36 13.87 -10.18
CA ALA A 14 6.32 13.26 -9.27
C ALA A 14 5.91 11.79 -9.17
N SER A 15 6.71 10.92 -9.78
CA SER A 15 6.55 9.48 -9.63
C SER A 15 6.61 9.21 -8.14
N LYS A 16 5.50 8.70 -7.58
CA LYS A 16 5.40 8.38 -6.15
C LYS A 16 6.57 7.45 -5.78
N PRO A 17 7.13 7.57 -4.57
CA PRO A 17 8.30 6.78 -4.15
C PRO A 17 7.99 5.29 -3.90
N TYR A 18 6.78 4.85 -4.20
CA TYR A 18 6.28 3.50 -4.02
C TYR A 18 5.40 3.11 -5.21
N ASN A 19 5.34 1.82 -5.51
CA ASN A 19 4.52 1.29 -6.59
C ASN A 19 3.07 1.02 -6.12
N ARG A 20 2.16 0.88 -7.10
CA ARG A 20 0.74 0.60 -6.83
C ARG A 20 0.54 -0.77 -6.18
N ASP A 21 1.34 -1.76 -6.55
CA ASP A 21 1.22 -3.13 -6.04
C ASP A 21 1.52 -3.20 -4.54
N LEU A 22 2.45 -2.40 -4.04
CA LEU A 22 2.74 -2.25 -2.61
C LEU A 22 1.54 -1.69 -1.86
N VAL A 23 0.90 -0.66 -2.41
CA VAL A 23 -0.33 -0.05 -1.85
C VAL A 23 -1.45 -1.09 -1.76
N VAL A 24 -1.73 -1.79 -2.85
CA VAL A 24 -2.80 -2.80 -2.91
C VAL A 24 -2.50 -3.96 -1.96
N THR A 25 -1.27 -4.47 -1.96
CA THR A 25 -0.87 -5.58 -1.09
C THR A 25 -0.97 -5.19 0.39
N TYR A 26 -0.57 -3.97 0.75
CA TYR A 26 -0.71 -3.47 2.12
C TYR A 26 -2.19 -3.28 2.52
N ALA A 27 -3.02 -2.79 1.61
CA ALA A 27 -4.46 -2.65 1.82
C ALA A 27 -5.13 -4.02 2.05
N GLU A 28 -4.87 -5.01 1.19
CA GLU A 28 -5.38 -6.37 1.36
C GLU A 28 -4.91 -7.02 2.67
N LEU A 29 -3.65 -6.82 3.06
CA LEU A 29 -3.11 -7.32 4.33
C LEU A 29 -3.80 -6.66 5.53
N THR A 30 -4.08 -5.37 5.44
CA THR A 30 -4.82 -4.62 6.48
C THR A 30 -6.25 -5.13 6.61
N LEU A 31 -6.94 -5.34 5.47
CA LEU A 31 -8.29 -5.91 5.46
C LEU A 31 -8.33 -7.34 6.00
N LEU A 32 -7.32 -8.16 5.69
CA LEU A 32 -7.18 -9.50 6.26
C LEU A 32 -7.07 -9.43 7.79
N TYR A 33 -6.24 -8.52 8.31
CA TYR A 33 -6.11 -8.30 9.75
C TYR A 33 -7.44 -7.87 10.40
N GLU A 34 -8.15 -6.90 9.80
CA GLU A 34 -9.44 -6.44 10.30
C GLU A 34 -10.50 -7.55 10.31
N LYS A 35 -10.53 -8.38 9.26
CA LYS A 35 -11.44 -9.52 9.15
C LYS A 35 -11.17 -10.55 10.25
N GLU A 36 -9.92 -10.95 10.44
CA GLU A 36 -9.53 -11.91 11.48
C GLU A 36 -9.82 -11.35 12.89
N LYS A 37 -9.66 -10.03 13.08
CA LYS A 37 -10.05 -9.32 14.31
C LYS A 37 -11.55 -9.40 14.57
N MET A 38 -12.38 -9.09 13.57
CA MET A 38 -13.84 -9.15 13.68
C MET A 38 -14.35 -10.57 13.96
N MET A 39 -13.66 -11.60 13.47
CA MET A 39 -14.02 -13.00 13.69
C MET A 39 -13.54 -13.56 15.03
N ASN A 40 -12.86 -12.78 15.89
CA ASN A 40 -12.17 -13.26 17.09
C ASN A 40 -11.19 -14.42 16.80
N LYS A 41 -10.59 -14.44 15.60
CA LYS A 41 -9.67 -15.48 15.12
C LYS A 41 -8.20 -15.06 15.15
N LEU A 42 -7.92 -13.89 15.72
CA LEU A 42 -6.57 -13.41 16.05
C LEU A 42 -5.93 -14.24 17.19
N SER A 43 -5.74 -15.53 16.96
CA SER A 43 -4.65 -16.25 17.60
C SER A 43 -3.39 -16.01 16.78
N ASP A 44 -2.28 -15.70 17.43
CA ASP A 44 -1.01 -15.36 16.76
C ASP A 44 -0.58 -16.44 15.76
N SER A 45 -0.87 -17.72 16.03
CA SER A 45 -0.51 -18.84 15.17
C SER A 45 -1.35 -18.96 13.88
N LEU A 46 -2.67 -18.76 13.96
CA LEU A 46 -3.54 -18.82 12.78
C LEU A 46 -3.34 -17.60 11.87
N TYR A 47 -3.23 -16.41 12.45
CA TYR A 47 -2.99 -15.19 11.69
C TYR A 47 -1.64 -15.25 10.95
N GLN A 48 -0.56 -15.69 11.60
CA GLN A 48 0.73 -15.87 10.93
C GLN A 48 0.66 -16.87 9.78
N THR A 49 -0.13 -17.93 9.91
CA THR A 49 -0.33 -18.92 8.83
C THR A 49 -1.05 -18.27 7.64
N ARG A 50 -2.13 -17.52 7.89
CA ARG A 50 -2.87 -16.79 6.84
C ARG A 50 -2.02 -15.75 6.13
N VAL A 51 -1.19 -15.01 6.86
CA VAL A 51 -0.25 -14.03 6.27
C VAL A 51 0.75 -14.75 5.36
N LYS A 52 1.32 -15.89 5.79
CA LYS A 52 2.21 -16.69 4.94
C LYS A 52 1.51 -17.21 3.69
N GLU A 53 0.28 -17.69 3.82
CA GLU A 53 -0.55 -18.13 2.69
C GLU A 53 -0.83 -16.98 1.71
N PHE A 54 -1.14 -15.79 2.23
CA PHE A 54 -1.38 -14.58 1.45
C PHE A 54 -0.15 -14.21 0.58
N PHE A 55 1.04 -14.12 1.19
CA PHE A 55 2.26 -13.80 0.45
C PHE A 55 2.63 -14.90 -0.55
N ARG A 56 2.45 -16.18 -0.19
CA ARG A 56 2.67 -17.31 -1.09
C ARG A 56 1.73 -17.27 -2.30
N ALA A 57 0.46 -16.95 -2.12
CA ALA A 57 -0.52 -16.86 -3.20
C ALA A 57 -0.22 -15.72 -4.18
N LYS A 58 0.34 -14.62 -3.69
CA LYS A 58 0.76 -13.47 -4.51
C LYS A 58 2.12 -13.66 -5.20
N GLY A 59 2.88 -14.71 -4.83
CA GLY A 59 4.26 -14.89 -5.29
C GLY A 59 5.23 -13.84 -4.72
N TYR A 60 4.90 -13.23 -3.58
CA TYR A 60 5.72 -12.23 -2.92
C TYR A 60 6.52 -12.83 -1.76
N GLU A 61 7.74 -12.32 -1.58
CA GLU A 61 8.54 -12.59 -0.38
C GLU A 61 8.14 -11.62 0.74
N GLN A 62 7.58 -12.17 1.83
CA GLN A 62 7.12 -11.38 2.98
C GLN A 62 8.22 -10.47 3.56
N GLU A 63 9.45 -10.97 3.66
CA GLU A 63 10.57 -10.21 4.25
C GLU A 63 10.97 -9.03 3.36
N LYS A 64 10.99 -9.20 2.03
CA LYS A 64 11.24 -8.09 1.10
C LYS A 64 10.13 -7.04 1.18
N PHE A 65 8.88 -7.47 1.24
CA PHE A 65 7.75 -6.55 1.41
C PHE A 65 7.89 -5.72 2.69
N LYS A 66 8.21 -6.35 3.82
CA LYS A 66 8.45 -5.66 5.10
C LYS A 66 9.56 -4.64 4.99
N GLN A 67 10.70 -5.00 4.39
CA GLN A 67 11.83 -4.08 4.22
C GLN A 67 11.43 -2.83 3.44
N VAL A 68 10.72 -2.99 2.30
CA VAL A 68 10.27 -1.83 1.50
C VAL A 68 9.32 -0.94 2.28
N VAL A 69 8.38 -1.52 3.04
CA VAL A 69 7.45 -0.74 3.88
C VAL A 69 8.21 -0.02 5.00
N GLU A 70 9.16 -0.69 5.65
CA GLU A 70 9.97 -0.13 6.72
C GLU A 70 10.82 1.05 6.21
N GLU A 71 11.51 0.89 5.07
CA GLU A 71 12.25 1.97 4.41
C GLU A 71 11.34 3.15 4.07
N LEU A 72 10.16 2.90 3.50
CA LEU A 72 9.18 3.92 3.18
C LEU A 72 8.69 4.68 4.44
N SER A 73 8.52 3.96 5.55
CA SER A 73 8.08 4.55 6.83
C SER A 73 9.09 5.52 7.43
N GLN A 74 10.38 5.43 7.06
CA GLN A 74 11.42 6.36 7.50
C GLN A 74 11.31 7.74 6.84
N HIS A 75 10.45 7.89 5.82
CA HIS A 75 10.23 9.12 5.07
C HIS A 75 8.82 9.67 5.36
N PRO A 76 8.64 10.63 6.30
CA PRO A 76 7.31 11.03 6.80
C PRO A 76 6.33 11.49 5.72
N GLU A 77 6.79 12.28 4.75
CA GLU A 77 5.97 12.77 3.64
C GLU A 77 5.53 11.64 2.70
N ALA A 78 6.46 10.74 2.38
CA ALA A 78 6.18 9.58 1.54
C ALA A 78 5.22 8.59 2.25
N TRP A 79 5.44 8.36 3.54
CA TRP A 79 4.60 7.54 4.38
C TRP A 79 3.16 8.08 4.47
N LYS A 80 3.01 9.39 4.66
CA LYS A 80 1.70 10.04 4.70
C LYS A 80 0.93 9.85 3.39
N MET A 81 1.58 10.07 2.24
CA MET A 81 0.96 9.83 0.94
C MET A 81 0.62 8.35 0.74
N PHE A 82 1.52 7.45 1.16
CA PHE A 82 1.32 6.01 1.06
C PHE A 82 0.09 5.55 1.84
N ILE A 83 -0.02 5.95 3.11
CA ILE A 83 -1.17 5.60 3.95
C ILE A 83 -2.47 6.16 3.36
N GLN A 84 -2.46 7.37 2.83
CA GLN A 84 -3.63 7.93 2.16
C GLN A 84 -4.06 7.07 0.94
N ASP A 85 -3.10 6.66 0.11
CA ASP A 85 -3.37 5.80 -1.04
C ASP A 85 -3.84 4.40 -0.61
N VAL A 86 -3.29 3.85 0.48
CA VAL A 86 -3.72 2.58 1.08
C VAL A 86 -5.18 2.67 1.53
N THR A 87 -5.56 3.74 2.24
CA THR A 87 -6.96 3.94 2.67
C THR A 87 -7.91 3.97 1.48
N ILE A 88 -7.58 4.70 0.41
CA ILE A 88 -8.40 4.72 -0.82
C ILE A 88 -8.51 3.33 -1.45
N ALA A 89 -7.42 2.57 -1.46
CA ALA A 89 -7.41 1.20 -1.97
C ALA A 89 -8.28 0.27 -1.10
N MET A 90 -8.22 0.39 0.23
CA MET A 90 -9.06 -0.36 1.16
C MET A 90 -10.54 -0.10 0.92
N ASP A 91 -10.94 1.18 0.84
CA ASP A 91 -12.34 1.57 0.57
C ASP A 91 -12.84 0.95 -0.75
N SER A 92 -11.99 0.97 -1.78
CA SER A 92 -12.31 0.40 -3.09
C SER A 92 -12.48 -1.12 -3.04
N LEU A 93 -11.62 -1.82 -2.32
CA LEU A 93 -11.67 -3.27 -2.16
C LEU A 93 -12.90 -3.70 -1.36
N GLN A 94 -13.22 -3.01 -0.26
CA GLN A 94 -14.41 -3.30 0.55
C GLN A 94 -15.71 -3.05 -0.21
N ALA A 95 -15.74 -2.07 -1.13
CA ALA A 95 -16.91 -1.83 -1.99
C ALA A 95 -17.17 -2.97 -2.98
N MET A 96 -16.15 -3.74 -3.37
CA MET A 96 -16.29 -4.88 -4.29
C MET A 96 -16.76 -6.17 -3.60
N GLU A 97 -16.64 -6.26 -2.26
CA GLU A 97 -17.09 -7.41 -1.48
C GLU A 97 -18.58 -7.35 -1.06
N LYS A 98 -19.30 -6.27 -1.43
CA LYS A 98 -20.74 -6.06 -1.16
C LYS A 98 -21.61 -6.43 -2.37
#